data_AF-A0A7G8BFT1-F1
#
_entry.id   AF-A0A7G8BFT1-F1
#
_cell.length_a   1.000
_cell.length_b   1.000
_cell.length_c   1.000
_cell.angle_alpha   90.00
_cell.angle_beta   90.00
_cell.angle_gamma   90.00
#
_symmetry.space_group_name_H-M   'P 1'
#
loop_
_entity.id
_entity.type
_entity.pdbx_description
1 polymer ?
#
loop_
_entity_poly.entity_id
_entity_poly.type
_entity_poly.pdbx_seq_one_letter_code
_entity_poly.pdbx_strand_id
1 'polypeptide(L)' 'MLKKTYIRNGKNQIIGSETSGFGDDDTVVRDRDGKILGRANSRFHTTRDAHGRLVSINSNDPGLPFEE' A
#
# COMPACT_ATOMS: atom_id res chain seq x y z
N MET A 1 11.50 -5.09 11.25
CA MET A 1 12.41 -5.44 10.14
C MET A 1 11.80 -4.91 8.85
N LEU A 2 12.59 -4.24 8.01
CA LEU A 2 12.12 -3.74 6.72
C LEU A 2 11.78 -4.92 5.79
N LYS A 3 10.56 -4.93 5.23
CA LYS A 3 10.09 -5.97 4.31
C LYS A 3 9.50 -5.33 3.07
N LYS A 4 9.83 -5.88 1.90
CA LYS A 4 9.22 -5.51 0.62
C LYS A 4 8.55 -6.74 0.01
N THR A 5 7.32 -6.59 -0.45
CA THR A 5 6.55 -7.65 -1.14
C THR A 5 5.99 -7.11 -2.45
N TYR A 6 6.04 -7.93 -3.50
CA TYR A 6 5.53 -7.55 -4.82
C TYR A 6 4.06 -7.94 -4.95
N ILE A 7 3.26 -7.01 -5.46
CA ILE A 7 1.85 -7.21 -5.72
C ILE A 7 1.69 -7.60 -7.18
N ARG A 8 0.90 -8.65 -7.42
CA ARG A 8 0.68 -9.22 -8.75
C ARG A 8 -0.80 -9.26 -9.09
N ASN A 9 -1.13 -9.07 -10.36
CA ASN A 9 -2.50 -9.22 -10.85
C ASN A 9 -2.87 -10.69 -11.15
N GLY A 10 -4.11 -10.94 -11.57
CA GLY A 10 -4.59 -12.27 -11.97
C GLY A 10 -3.88 -12.91 -13.17
N LYS A 11 -3.00 -12.17 -13.85
CA LYS A 11 -2.12 -12.67 -14.93
C LYS A 11 -0.68 -12.91 -14.44
N ASN A 12 -0.45 -12.91 -13.12
CA ASN A 12 0.87 -13.04 -12.49
C ASN A 12 1.87 -11.92 -12.84
N GLN A 13 1.40 -10.77 -13.35
CA GLN A 13 2.26 -9.64 -13.67
C GLN A 13 2.46 -8.77 -12.42
N ILE A 14 3.69 -8.30 -12.19
CA ILE A 14 3.96 -7.34 -11.11
C ILE A 14 3.30 -6.02 -11.47
N ILE A 15 2.42 -5.53 -10.60
CA ILE A 15 1.73 -4.25 -10.75
C ILE A 15 2.22 -3.21 -9.75
N GLY A 16 2.95 -3.64 -8.72
CA GLY A 16 3.49 -2.75 -7.70
C GLY A 16 4.20 -3.49 -6.58
N SER A 17 4.43 -2.78 -5.49
CA SER A 17 5.00 -3.33 -4.26
C SER A 17 4.51 -2.61 -3.02
N GLU A 18 4.44 -3.36 -1.92
CA GLU A 18 4.26 -2.85 -0.59
C GLU A 18 5.59 -2.93 0.18
N THR A 19 5.87 -1.92 1.00
CA THR A 19 7.04 -1.89 1.87
C THR A 19 6.60 -1.55 3.28
N SER A 20 6.86 -2.44 4.23
CA SER A 20 6.51 -2.31 5.64
C SER A 20 7.74 -2.41 6.54
N GLY A 21 7.58 -2.05 7.80
CA GLY A 21 8.68 -2.03 8.78
C GLY A 21 9.63 -0.85 8.63
N PHE A 22 9.21 0.20 7.89
CA PHE A 22 9.76 1.54 7.96
C PHE A 22 8.80 2.37 8.82
N GLY A 23 9.11 2.51 10.11
CA GLY A 23 8.15 3.00 11.12
C GLY A 23 7.25 1.87 11.64
N ASP A 24 6.72 2.03 12.85
CA ASP A 24 6.12 0.93 13.61
C ASP A 24 4.82 0.38 13.00
N ASP A 25 4.11 1.16 12.17
CA ASP A 25 2.75 0.83 11.72
C ASP A 25 2.44 1.13 10.24
N ASP A 26 3.39 1.66 9.48
CA ASP A 26 3.15 2.10 8.11
C ASP A 26 3.57 1.05 7.06
N THR A 27 2.70 0.89 6.07
CA THR A 27 2.97 0.18 4.82
C THR A 27 2.85 1.15 3.67
N VAL A 28 3.93 1.32 2.89
CA VAL A 28 3.96 2.18 1.72
C VAL A 28 3.74 1.36 0.46
N VAL A 29 2.76 1.75 -0.34
CA VAL A 29 2.37 1.10 -1.58
C VAL A 29 2.89 1.91 -2.78
N ARG A 30 3.51 1.21 -3.74
CA ARG A 30 4.05 1.81 -4.97
C ARG A 30 3.58 1.04 -6.20
N ASP A 31 3.42 1.75 -7.31
CA ASP A 31 3.18 1.14 -8.62
C ASP A 31 4.45 0.46 -9.19
N ARG A 32 4.33 -0.06 -10.41
CA ARG A 32 5.42 -0.72 -11.14
C ARG A 32 6.61 0.19 -11.45
N ASP A 33 6.38 1.49 -11.56
CA ASP A 33 7.38 2.51 -11.88
C ASP A 33 8.01 3.09 -10.60
N GLY A 34 7.55 2.65 -9.43
CA GLY A 34 8.05 3.07 -8.13
C GLY A 34 7.39 4.33 -7.57
N LYS A 35 6.36 4.87 -8.23
CA LYS A 35 5.58 6.01 -7.71
C LYS A 35 4.69 5.53 -6.57
N ILE A 36 4.55 6.35 -5.52
CA ILE A 36 3.66 6.06 -4.41
C ILE A 36 2.21 6.08 -4.91
N LEU A 37 1.50 4.97 -4.69
CA LEU A 37 0.05 4.86 -4.90
C LEU A 37 -0.73 5.12 -3.62
N GLY A 38 -0.16 4.81 -2.47
CA GLY A 38 -0.85 4.98 -1.21
C GLY A 38 -0.07 4.51 0.00
N ARG A 39 -0.73 4.58 1.16
CA ARG A 39 -0.20 4.13 2.44
C ARG A 39 -1.31 3.48 3.26
N ALA A 40 -0.98 2.37 3.93
CA ALA A 40 -1.83 1.73 4.90
C ALA A 40 -1.19 1.84 6.30
N ASN A 41 -1.99 2.09 7.32
CA ASN A 41 -1.53 2.23 8.70
C ASN A 41 -2.28 1.24 9.61
N SER A 42 -1.55 0.30 10.21
CA SER A 42 -2.14 -0.75 11.07
C SER A 42 -2.68 -0.22 12.39
N ARG A 43 -2.05 0.80 12.96
CA ARG A 43 -2.45 1.39 14.25
C ARG A 43 -3.80 2.11 14.19
N PHE A 44 -4.07 2.79 13.08
CA PHE A 44 -5.32 3.53 12.88
C PHE A 44 -6.33 2.77 12.03
N HIS A 45 -5.98 1.59 11.50
CA HIS A 45 -6.81 0.83 10.57
C HIS A 45 -7.31 1.67 9.40
N THR A 46 -6.41 2.46 8.79
CA THR A 46 -6.76 3.34 7.67
C THR A 46 -5.90 3.06 6.44
N THR A 47 -6.47 3.34 5.28
CA THR A 47 -5.74 3.36 4.00
C THR A 47 -5.94 4.71 3.32
N ARG A 48 -4.87 5.23 2.74
CA ARG A 48 -4.82 6.51 2.04
C ARG A 48 -4.26 6.36 0.64
N ASP A 49 -4.73 7.21 -0.27
CA ASP A 49 -4.20 7.33 -1.63
C ASP A 49 -2.86 8.08 -1.68
N ALA A 50 -2.35 8.30 -2.89
CA ALA A 50 -1.10 9.01 -3.17
C ALA A 50 -1.11 10.47 -2.72
N HIS A 51 -2.31 11.08 -2.60
CA HIS A 51 -2.51 12.46 -2.17
C HIS A 51 -2.74 12.58 -0.65
N GLY A 52 -2.80 11.45 0.07
CA GLY A 52 -3.07 11.40 1.51
C GLY A 52 -4.55 11.44 1.89
N ARG A 53 -5.45 11.37 0.91
CA ARG A 53 -6.91 11.27 1.13
C ARG A 53 -7.23 9.88 1.67
N LEU A 54 -8.18 9.80 2.60
CA LEU A 54 -8.64 8.52 3.14
C LEU A 54 -9.49 7.80 2.09
N VAL A 55 -9.05 6.60 1.71
CA VAL A 55 -9.81 5.68 0.85
C VAL A 55 -10.51 4.61 1.69
N SER A 56 -10.00 4.37 2.91
CA SER A 56 -10.67 3.57 3.93
C SER A 56 -10.34 4.09 5.33
N ILE A 57 -11.35 4.06 6.22
CA ILE A 57 -11.26 4.49 7.63
C ILE A 57 -11.32 3.31 8.62
N ASN A 58 -11.46 2.09 8.12
CA ASN A 58 -11.63 0.88 8.92
C ASN A 58 -10.85 -0.34 8.38
N SER A 59 -10.03 -0.14 7.36
CA SER A 59 -9.13 -1.15 6.80
C SER A 59 -7.77 -0.55 6.50
N ASN A 60 -6.71 -1.27 6.87
CA ASN A 60 -5.32 -0.99 6.52
C ASN A 60 -4.86 -1.89 5.34
N ASP A 61 -5.72 -2.09 4.35
CA ASP A 61 -5.47 -2.93 3.19
C ASP A 61 -4.61 -2.20 2.14
N PRO A 62 -3.35 -2.63 1.92
CA PRO A 62 -2.45 -2.05 0.92
C PRO A 62 -2.86 -2.33 -0.54
N GLY A 63 -3.88 -3.16 -0.77
CA GLY A 63 -4.46 -3.44 -2.09
C GLY A 63 -5.42 -2.36 -2.58
N LEU A 64 -6.11 -1.64 -1.68
CA LEU A 64 -7.11 -0.64 -2.05
C LEU A 64 -6.62 0.45 -3.00
N PRO A 65 -5.37 0.97 -2.90
CA PRO A 65 -4.86 1.96 -3.84
C PRO A 65 -4.68 1.46 -5.29
N PHE A 66 -4.84 0.16 -5.57
CA PHE A 66 -4.83 -0.39 -6.92
C PHE A 66 -6.22 -0.51 -7.55
N GLU A 67 -7.29 -0.24 -6.79
CA GLU A 67 -8.68 -0.38 -7.22
C GLU A 67 -9.32 0.97 -7.62
N GLU A 68 -8.62 2.09 -7.44
CA GLU A 68 -9.07 3.44 -7.84
C GLU A 68 -8.96 3.73 -9.34
#